data_AF-A0A2J0LWH7-F1
#
_entry.id   AF-A0A2J0LWH7-F1
#
_cell.length_a   1.000
_cell.length_b   1.000
_cell.length_c   1.000
_cell.angle_alpha   90.00
_cell.angle_beta   90.00
_cell.angle_gamma   90.00
#
_symmetry.space_group_name_H-M   'P 1'
#
loop_
_entity.id
_entity.type
_entity.pdbx_description
1 polymer ?
#
loop_
_entity_poly.entity_id
_entity_poly.type
_entity_poly.pdbx_seq_one_letter_code
_entity_poly.pdbx_strand_id
1 'polypeptide(L)'
;MKQEIKSLSRFDAKKIIDYWSIPHFLFGTVMALLAVTFLLPFEFVLALTLSLAVLWEILEIWTGLQESFINRMSDIVLALLSFTITFSMTNHIHRNITHPDSLLVIAILFFFSVNFFAWRARFEHDHEFEN
;
A
#
# COMPACT_ATOMS: atom_id res chain seq x y z
N MET A 1 28.35 -30.72 -13.06
CA MET A 1 27.21 -30.93 -12.13
C MET A 1 27.18 -30.03 -10.88
N LYS A 2 28.22 -29.23 -10.55
CA LYS A 2 28.19 -28.26 -9.44
C LYS A 2 28.03 -26.78 -9.87
N GLN A 3 28.01 -26.51 -11.17
CA GLN A 3 27.83 -25.15 -11.72
C GLN A 3 26.39 -24.80 -12.10
N GLU A 4 25.50 -25.79 -12.28
CA GLU A 4 24.10 -25.55 -12.67
C GLU A 4 23.15 -25.25 -11.50
N ILE A 5 23.57 -25.44 -10.25
CA ILE A 5 22.70 -25.22 -9.07
C ILE A 5 22.77 -23.76 -8.57
N LYS A 6 23.62 -22.91 -9.17
CA LYS A 6 23.79 -21.51 -8.75
C LYS A 6 22.84 -20.51 -9.44
N SER A 7 22.03 -20.95 -10.39
CA SER A 7 21.14 -20.05 -11.17
C SER A 7 19.71 -19.94 -10.63
N LEU A 8 19.34 -20.66 -9.56
CA LEU A 8 17.99 -20.63 -8.98
C LEU A 8 17.87 -19.80 -7.69
N SER A 9 18.91 -19.02 -7.35
CA SER A 9 18.83 -18.05 -6.26
C SER A 9 18.83 -16.66 -6.85
N ARG A 10 17.63 -16.05 -6.90
CA ARG A 10 17.39 -14.61 -6.69
C ARG A 10 15.91 -14.27 -6.90
N PHE A 11 15.04 -14.83 -6.07
CA PHE A 11 13.86 -14.07 -5.65
C PHE A 11 14.39 -12.96 -4.74
N ASP A 12 14.77 -11.84 -5.35
CA ASP A 12 15.27 -10.68 -4.63
C ASP A 12 14.02 -9.94 -4.13
N ALA A 13 13.55 -10.30 -2.93
CA ALA A 13 12.30 -9.79 -2.36
C ALA A 13 12.24 -8.25 -2.37
N LYS A 14 13.39 -7.59 -2.27
CA LYS A 14 13.56 -6.13 -2.37
C LYS A 14 13.16 -5.53 -3.73
N LYS A 15 13.03 -6.35 -4.78
CA LYS A 15 12.55 -5.93 -6.10
C LYS A 15 11.02 -6.05 -6.24
N ILE A 16 10.37 -6.68 -5.27
CA ILE A 16 8.94 -6.98 -5.26
C ILE A 16 8.23 -6.18 -4.17
N ILE A 17 8.83 -6.07 -2.97
CA ILE A 17 8.30 -5.32 -1.83
C ILE A 17 9.46 -4.58 -1.18
N ASP A 18 9.30 -3.28 -0.95
CA ASP A 18 10.23 -2.46 -0.18
C ASP A 18 9.49 -1.61 0.87
N TYR A 19 10.18 -0.61 1.42
CA TYR A 19 9.56 0.27 2.41
C TYR A 19 8.47 1.17 1.81
N TRP A 20 8.49 1.37 0.49
CA TRP A 20 7.54 2.17 -0.25
C TRP A 20 6.18 1.45 -0.43
N SER A 21 6.21 0.12 -0.38
CA SER A 21 5.01 -0.72 -0.33
C SER A 21 4.16 -0.54 0.95
N ILE A 22 4.72 0.00 2.04
CA ILE A 22 4.01 0.16 3.33
C ILE A 22 2.84 1.17 3.20
N PRO A 23 3.04 2.40 2.68
CA PRO A 23 1.94 3.31 2.35
C PRO A 23 0.80 2.67 1.55
N HIS A 24 1.10 1.85 0.53
CA HIS A 24 0.10 1.16 -0.29
C HIS A 24 -0.71 0.12 0.49
N PHE A 25 -0.04 -0.65 1.34
CA PHE A 25 -0.72 -1.56 2.27
C PHE A 25 -1.68 -0.80 3.19
N LEU A 26 -1.21 0.30 3.80
CA LEU A 26 -2.01 1.11 4.72
C LEU A 26 -3.17 1.82 4.01
N PHE A 27 -2.96 2.26 2.77
CA PHE A 27 -4.00 2.81 1.92
C PHE A 27 -5.17 1.83 1.75
N GLY A 28 -4.87 0.57 1.39
CA GLY A 28 -5.88 -0.49 1.31
C GLY A 28 -6.66 -0.69 2.61
N THR A 29 -5.96 -0.68 3.75
CA THR A 29 -6.57 -0.77 5.09
C THR A 29 -7.53 0.40 5.36
N VAL A 30 -7.09 1.63 5.07
CA VAL A 30 -7.92 2.84 5.25
C VAL A 30 -9.17 2.78 4.37
N MET A 31 -9.03 2.39 3.10
CA MET A 31 -10.18 2.28 2.18
C MET A 31 -11.20 1.24 2.66
N ALA A 32 -10.74 0.11 3.22
CA ALA A 32 -11.63 -0.90 3.78
C ALA A 32 -12.36 -0.42 5.04
N LEU A 33 -11.66 0.25 5.95
CA LEU A 33 -12.26 0.83 7.14
C LEU A 33 -13.26 1.93 6.79
N LEU A 34 -12.97 2.73 5.77
CA LEU A 34 -13.89 3.74 5.23
C LEU A 34 -15.16 3.05 4.69
N ALA A 35 -15.00 2.00 3.89
CA ALA A 35 -16.15 1.25 3.36
C ALA A 35 -17.04 0.70 4.47
N VAL A 36 -16.45 0.07 5.50
CA VAL A 36 -17.21 -0.50 6.62
C VAL A 36 -17.86 0.60 7.48
N THR A 37 -17.14 1.69 7.78
CA THR A 37 -17.64 2.77 8.63
C THR A 37 -18.84 3.48 8.02
N PHE A 38 -18.81 3.71 6.70
CA PHE A 38 -19.87 4.40 5.97
C PHE A 38 -20.85 3.47 5.25
N LEU A 39 -20.75 2.15 5.48
CA LEU A 39 -21.60 1.12 4.87
C LEU A 39 -21.62 1.20 3.33
N LEU A 40 -20.47 1.50 2.72
CA LEU A 40 -20.35 1.61 1.27
C LEU A 40 -20.29 0.24 0.59
N PRO A 41 -20.81 0.11 -0.64
CA PRO A 41 -20.74 -1.15 -1.39
C PRO A 41 -19.30 -1.60 -1.62
N PHE A 42 -19.02 -2.88 -1.41
CA PHE A 42 -17.68 -3.47 -1.55
C PHE A 42 -17.09 -3.22 -2.95
N GLU A 43 -17.89 -3.50 -3.98
CA GLU A 43 -17.47 -3.39 -5.38
C GLU A 43 -17.11 -1.95 -5.75
N PHE A 44 -17.89 -0.99 -5.23
CA PHE A 44 -17.64 0.43 -5.45
C PHE A 44 -16.30 0.86 -4.85
N VAL A 45 -16.06 0.53 -3.57
CA VAL A 45 -14.82 0.95 -2.90
C VAL A 45 -13.61 0.16 -3.39
N LEU A 46 -13.77 -1.10 -3.79
CA LEU A 46 -12.71 -1.89 -4.42
C LEU A 46 -12.27 -1.25 -5.75
N ALA A 47 -13.22 -0.88 -6.61
CA ALA A 47 -12.94 -0.21 -7.87
C ALA A 47 -12.28 1.16 -7.66
N LEU A 48 -12.73 1.91 -6.66
CA LEU A 48 -12.11 3.18 -6.27
C LEU A 48 -10.68 2.97 -5.75
N THR A 49 -10.45 1.95 -4.92
CA THR A 49 -9.13 1.61 -4.38
C THR A 49 -8.15 1.26 -5.49
N LEU A 50 -8.57 0.43 -6.46
CA LEU A 50 -7.76 0.12 -7.65
C LEU A 50 -7.43 1.39 -8.44
N SER A 51 -8.43 2.23 -8.70
CA SER A 51 -8.24 3.46 -9.48
C SER A 51 -7.24 4.40 -8.81
N LEU A 52 -7.36 4.59 -7.50
CA LEU A 52 -6.47 5.45 -6.73
C LEU A 52 -5.07 4.86 -6.59
N ALA A 53 -4.92 3.54 -6.41
CA ALA A 53 -3.60 2.89 -6.38
C ALA A 53 -2.87 3.05 -7.72
N VAL A 54 -3.58 2.89 -8.85
CA VAL A 54 -3.01 3.14 -10.18
C VAL A 54 -2.62 4.61 -10.36
N LEU A 55 -3.45 5.55 -9.92
CA LEU A 55 -3.13 6.98 -9.99
C LEU A 55 -1.93 7.34 -9.11
N TRP A 56 -1.79 6.68 -7.95
CA TRP A 56 -0.63 6.85 -7.07
C TRP A 56 0.66 6.43 -7.78
N GLU A 57 0.70 5.24 -8.37
CA GLU A 57 1.87 4.77 -9.15
C GLU A 57 2.24 5.74 -10.30
N ILE A 58 1.23 6.31 -10.97
CA ILE A 58 1.45 7.32 -12.01
C ILE A 58 2.08 8.59 -11.42
N LEU A 59 1.62 9.03 -10.26
CA LEU A 59 2.19 10.18 -9.55
C LEU A 59 3.64 9.91 -9.15
N GLU A 60 3.96 8.72 -8.67
CA GLU A 60 5.32 8.33 -8.30
C GLU A 60 6.28 8.39 -9.49
N ILE A 61 5.86 7.83 -10.63
CA ILE A 61 6.60 7.94 -11.90
C ILE A 61 6.83 9.40 -12.26
N TRP A 62 5.80 10.24 -12.13
CA TRP A 62 5.89 11.66 -12.44
C TRP A 62 6.85 12.42 -11.51
N THR A 63 6.94 12.02 -10.23
CA THR A 63 7.91 12.57 -9.25
C THR A 63 9.32 11.99 -9.38
N GLY A 64 9.57 11.14 -10.39
CA GLY A 64 10.90 10.58 -10.65
C GLY A 64 11.23 9.33 -9.83
N LEU A 65 10.25 8.69 -9.20
CA LEU A 65 10.44 7.44 -8.46
C LEU A 65 10.62 6.27 -9.45
N GLN A 66 11.88 5.84 -9.59
CA GLN A 66 12.27 4.81 -10.56
C GLN A 66 12.23 3.42 -9.94
N GLU A 67 11.03 2.88 -9.81
CA GLU A 67 10.84 1.48 -9.43
C GLU A 67 10.70 0.53 -10.62
N SER A 68 11.00 -0.75 -10.36
CA SER A 68 10.77 -1.79 -11.35
C SER A 68 9.27 -1.99 -11.59
N PHE A 69 8.89 -2.36 -12.81
CA PHE A 69 7.48 -2.66 -13.14
C PHE A 69 6.85 -3.69 -12.18
N ILE A 70 7.64 -4.65 -11.69
CA ILE A 70 7.17 -5.67 -10.75
C ILE A 70 6.83 -5.07 -9.38
N ASN A 71 7.58 -4.07 -8.90
CA ASN A 71 7.30 -3.42 -7.61
C ASN A 71 5.96 -2.67 -7.68
N ARG A 72 5.81 -1.80 -8.68
CA ARG A 72 4.57 -1.06 -8.95
C ARG A 72 3.32 -1.93 -9.02
N MET A 73 3.43 -3.09 -9.68
CA MET A 73 2.34 -4.06 -9.74
C MET A 73 2.07 -4.72 -8.40
N SER A 74 3.13 -5.00 -7.64
CA SER A 74 3.02 -5.56 -6.29
C SER A 74 2.37 -4.58 -5.33
N ASP A 75 2.65 -3.28 -5.44
CA ASP A 75 2.06 -2.22 -4.61
C ASP A 75 0.56 -2.05 -4.85
N ILE A 76 0.14 -2.02 -6.12
CA ILE A 76 -1.29 -2.05 -6.47
C ILE A 76 -1.96 -3.33 -5.93
N VAL A 77 -1.35 -4.49 -6.14
CA VAL A 77 -1.88 -5.77 -5.64
C VAL A 77 -1.95 -5.77 -4.11
N LEU A 78 -0.95 -5.21 -3.43
CA LEU A 78 -0.86 -5.14 -1.99
C LEU A 78 -1.95 -4.24 -1.41
N ALA A 79 -2.23 -3.10 -2.03
CA ALA A 79 -3.35 -2.24 -1.66
C ALA A 79 -4.69 -2.98 -1.76
N LEU A 80 -4.92 -3.72 -2.85
CA LEU A 80 -6.16 -4.49 -3.05
C LEU A 80 -6.29 -5.68 -2.10
N LEU A 81 -5.19 -6.39 -1.83
CA LEU A 81 -5.17 -7.49 -0.87
C LEU A 81 -5.44 -6.99 0.54
N SER A 82 -4.74 -5.93 0.96
CA SER A 82 -4.96 -5.27 2.25
C SER A 82 -6.40 -4.81 2.42
N PHE A 83 -6.98 -4.18 1.38
CA PHE A 83 -8.39 -3.80 1.36
C PHE A 83 -9.30 -5.02 1.56
N THR A 84 -9.13 -6.06 0.75
CA THR A 84 -10.01 -7.24 0.75
C THR A 84 -9.97 -7.97 2.10
N ILE A 85 -8.76 -8.18 2.64
CA ILE A 85 -8.57 -8.84 3.94
C ILE A 85 -9.17 -8.00 5.05
N THR A 86 -8.83 -6.70 5.11
CA THR A 86 -9.33 -5.79 6.15
C THR A 86 -10.84 -5.64 6.09
N PHE A 87 -11.43 -5.54 4.90
CA PHE A 87 -12.87 -5.47 4.73
C PHE A 87 -13.55 -6.75 5.20
N SER A 88 -13.05 -7.93 4.78
CA SER A 88 -13.62 -9.22 5.18
C SER A 88 -13.54 -9.44 6.69
N MET A 89 -12.41 -9.11 7.31
CA MET A 89 -12.23 -9.23 8.76
C MET A 89 -13.11 -8.24 9.50
N THR A 90 -13.04 -6.96 9.15
CA THR A 90 -13.77 -5.91 9.87
C THR A 90 -15.27 -6.03 9.67
N ASN A 91 -15.76 -6.34 8.47
CA ASN A 91 -17.20 -6.52 8.23
C ASN A 91 -17.78 -7.72 9.00
N HIS A 92 -16.99 -8.79 9.18
CA HIS A 92 -17.39 -9.92 10.03
C HIS A 92 -17.44 -9.52 11.51
N ILE A 93 -16.45 -8.77 11.99
CA ILE A 93 -16.33 -8.35 13.38
C ILE A 93 -17.21 -7.13 13.70
N HIS A 94 -17.63 -6.33 12.70
CA HIS A 94 -18.41 -5.09 12.87
C HIS A 94 -19.71 -5.30 13.64
N ARG A 95 -20.27 -6.52 13.61
CA ARG A 95 -21.40 -6.92 14.47
C ARG A 95 -21.09 -6.80 15.98
N ASN A 96 -19.82 -6.72 16.36
CA ASN A 96 -19.29 -6.71 17.73
C ASN A 96 -18.39 -5.50 18.04
N ILE A 97 -18.10 -4.60 17.08
CA ILE A 97 -17.25 -3.43 17.31
C ILE A 97 -18.14 -2.22 17.64
N THR A 98 -17.98 -1.69 18.85
CA THR A 98 -18.77 -0.54 19.34
C THR A 98 -18.42 0.79 18.65
N HIS A 99 -17.18 0.94 18.16
CA HIS A 99 -16.65 2.21 17.61
C HIS A 99 -15.75 1.99 16.36
N PRO A 100 -16.32 1.62 15.20
CA PRO A 100 -15.56 1.42 13.96
C PRO A 100 -14.90 2.71 13.44
N ASP A 101 -15.48 3.86 13.76
CA ASP A 101 -14.99 5.20 13.46
C ASP A 101 -13.64 5.53 14.11
N SER A 102 -13.43 5.10 15.36
CA SER A 102 -12.17 5.32 16.07
C SER A 102 -11.00 4.61 15.39
N LEU A 103 -11.21 3.38 14.92
CA LEU A 103 -10.20 2.61 14.19
C LEU A 103 -9.87 3.27 12.84
N LEU A 104 -10.88 3.78 12.14
CA LEU A 104 -10.67 4.55 10.91
C LEU A 104 -9.82 5.80 11.15
N VAL A 105 -10.12 6.59 12.19
CA VAL A 105 -9.33 7.79 12.52
C VAL A 105 -7.88 7.45 12.81
N ILE A 106 -7.63 6.41 13.61
CA ILE A 106 -6.27 5.95 13.92
C ILE A 106 -5.55 5.50 12.64
N ALA A 107 -6.21 4.72 11.79
CA ALA A 107 -5.63 4.24 10.53
C ALA A 107 -5.29 5.39 9.58
N ILE A 108 -6.17 6.40 9.46
CA ILE A 108 -5.93 7.61 8.67
C ILE A 108 -4.70 8.37 9.18
N LEU A 109 -4.62 8.61 10.50
CA LEU A 109 -3.49 9.31 11.10
C LEU A 109 -2.18 8.55 10.88
N PHE A 110 -2.21 7.23 11.04
CA PHE A 110 -1.05 6.39 10.84
C PHE A 110 -0.62 6.37 9.37
N PHE A 111 -1.56 6.20 8.44
CA PHE A 111 -1.32 6.28 7.00
C PHE A 111 -0.66 7.59 6.60
N PHE A 112 -1.24 8.74 6.97
CA PHE A 112 -0.67 10.04 6.62
C PHE A 112 0.69 10.28 7.28
N SER A 113 0.90 9.80 8.50
CA SER A 113 2.19 9.92 9.19
C SER A 113 3.27 9.13 8.46
N VAL A 114 3.02 7.85 8.15
CA VAL A 114 3.97 6.99 7.42
C VAL A 114 4.23 7.56 6.03
N ASN A 115 3.18 7.97 5.31
CA ASN A 115 3.31 8.54 3.98
C ASN A 115 4.15 9.83 4.01
N PHE A 116 3.88 10.73 4.97
CA PHE A 116 4.67 11.95 5.15
C PHE A 116 6.15 11.65 5.38
N PHE A 117 6.48 10.72 6.28
CA PHE A 117 7.87 10.36 6.55
C PHE A 117 8.53 9.65 5.37
N ALA A 118 7.81 8.82 4.62
CA ALA A 118 8.32 8.16 3.42
C ALA A 118 8.70 9.20 2.35
N TRP A 119 7.77 10.08 1.99
CA TRP A 119 8.02 11.16 1.03
C TRP A 119 9.11 12.11 1.49
N ARG A 120 9.11 12.50 2.77
CA ARG A 120 10.17 13.34 3.33
C ARG A 120 11.54 12.68 3.22
N ALA A 121 11.67 11.42 3.64
CA ALA A 121 12.93 10.69 3.57
C ALA A 121 13.45 10.60 2.13
N ARG A 122 12.56 10.44 1.15
CA ARG A 122 12.89 10.44 -0.28
C ARG A 122 13.49 11.77 -0.73
N PHE A 123 12.75 12.87 -0.52
CA PHE A 123 13.19 14.19 -0.99
C PHE A 123 14.40 14.73 -0.23
N GLU A 124 14.57 14.38 1.05
CA GLU A 124 15.77 14.76 1.81
C GLU A 124 17.02 14.00 1.35
N HIS A 125 16.92 12.71 0.99
CA HIS A 125 18.06 11.93 0.49
C HIS A 125 18.48 12.32 -0.93
N ASP A 126 17.56 12.82 -1.78
CA ASP A 126 17.93 13.30 -3.12
C ASP A 126 18.85 14.54 -3.07
N HIS A 127 18.79 15.35 -2.01
CA HIS A 127 19.68 16.51 -1.83
C HIS A 127 21.12 16.16 -1.41
N GLU A 128 21.37 14.94 -0.90
CA GLU A 128 22.72 14.52 -0.51
C GLU A 128 23.58 14.04 -1.70
N PHE A 129 22.97 13.81 -2.87
CA PHE A 129 23.67 13.39 -4.09
C PHE A 129 23.85 14.53 -5.12
N GLU A 130 23.41 15.75 -4.79
CA GLU A 130 23.55 16.94 -5.64
C GLU A 130 24.72 17.87 -5.23
N ASN A 131 25.55 17.49 -4.25
CA ASN A 131 26.76 18.22 -3.84
C ASN A 131 28.05 17.44 -4.10
#